data_AF-A0ABD7X4M1-F1
#
_entry.id   AF-A0ABD7X4M1-F1
#
_cell.length_a   1.000
_cell.length_b   1.000
_cell.length_c   1.000
_cell.angle_alpha   90.00
_cell.angle_beta   90.00
_cell.angle_gamma   90.00
#
_symmetry.space_group_name_H-M   'P 1'
#
loop_
_entity.id
_entity.type
_entity.pdbx_description
1 polymer ?
#
loop_
_entity_poly.entity_id
_entity_poly.type
_entity_poly.pdbx_seq_one_letter_code
_entity_poly.pdbx_strand_id
1 'polypeptide(L)' 'MPSIKVQAGATIGKLQIMECHKYNDEGKEISYKYIDIKPLKDDGIIKKANSFKKAEAFLNTPEGIEFYDISSHMRIW' A
#
# COMPACT_ATOMS: atom_id res chain seq x y z
N MET A 1 -9.39 -13.14 7.10
CA MET A 1 -8.08 -12.53 6.79
C MET A 1 -8.26 -11.05 6.55
N PRO A 2 -7.46 -10.19 7.20
CA PRO A 2 -7.53 -8.76 6.98
C PRO A 2 -7.26 -8.46 5.51
N SER A 3 -7.98 -7.48 4.96
CA SER A 3 -7.82 -7.07 3.55
C SER A 3 -7.25 -5.66 3.46
N ILE A 4 -6.40 -5.42 2.46
CA ILE A 4 -5.83 -4.09 2.20
C ILE A 4 -6.33 -3.58 0.87
N LYS A 5 -6.84 -2.35 0.86
CA LYS A 5 -7.27 -1.63 -0.34
C LYS A 5 -6.39 -0.41 -0.58
N VAL A 6 -6.09 -0.13 -1.83
CA VAL A 6 -5.34 1.07 -2.26
C VAL A 6 -6.37 2.09 -2.74
N GLN A 7 -6.56 3.16 -1.97
CA GLN A 7 -7.57 4.18 -2.27
C GLN A 7 -7.03 5.24 -3.23
N ALA A 8 -5.77 5.61 -3.08
CA ALA A 8 -5.13 6.65 -3.87
C ALA A 8 -3.64 6.39 -4.04
N GLY A 9 -3.04 7.11 -4.99
CA GLY A 9 -1.60 7.17 -5.14
C GLY A 9 -1.18 8.55 -5.63
N ALA A 10 -0.06 9.04 -5.12
CA ALA A 10 0.47 10.36 -5.46
C ALA A 10 1.96 10.26 -5.78
N THR A 11 2.43 11.22 -6.57
CA THR A 11 3.86 11.45 -6.79
C THR A 11 4.18 12.86 -6.29
N ILE A 12 5.05 12.96 -5.30
CA ILE A 12 5.47 14.22 -4.68
C ILE A 12 6.97 14.38 -4.94
N GLY A 13 7.33 15.20 -5.92
CA GLY A 13 8.71 15.30 -6.39
C GLY A 13 9.21 13.96 -6.93
N LYS A 14 10.22 13.38 -6.26
CA LYS A 14 10.76 12.04 -6.57
C LYS A 14 10.10 10.90 -5.79
N LEU A 15 9.29 11.24 -4.79
CA LEU A 15 8.62 10.26 -3.93
C LEU A 15 7.34 9.79 -4.61
N GLN A 16 7.07 8.49 -4.55
CA GLN A 16 5.80 7.92 -4.98
C GLN A 16 5.18 7.18 -3.80
N ILE A 17 3.91 7.48 -3.53
CA ILE A 17 3.21 6.96 -2.37
C ILE A 17 1.86 6.38 -2.74
N MET A 18 1.38 5.43 -1.95
CA MET A 18 0.02 4.91 -2.00
C MET A 18 -0.66 5.08 -0.65
N GLU A 19 -1.94 5.44 -0.71
CA GLU A 19 -2.85 5.43 0.44
C GLU A 19 -3.47 4.05 0.55
N CYS A 20 -3.14 3.33 1.62
CA CYS A 20 -3.50 1.94 1.83
C CYS A 20 -4.31 1.77 3.12
N HIS A 21 -5.52 1.24 2.98
CA HIS A 21 -6.49 1.03 4.06
C HIS A 21 -6.61 -0.45 4.37
N LYS A 22 -6.42 -0.81 5.65
CA LYS A 22 -6.52 -2.18 6.16
C LYS A 22 -7.87 -2.36 6.85
N TYR A 23 -8.58 -3.43 6.48
CA TYR A 23 -9.87 -3.82 7.01
C TYR A 23 -9.77 -5.16 7.72
N ASN A 24 -10.56 -5.35 8.79
CA ASN A 24 -10.71 -6.64 9.44
C ASN A 24 -11.68 -7.56 8.67
N ASP A 25 -11.90 -8.76 9.20
CA ASP A 25 -12.77 -9.78 8.59
C ASP A 25 -14.26 -9.39 8.54
N GLU A 26 -14.67 -8.42 9.36
CA GLU A 26 -16.01 -7.85 9.38
C GLU A 26 -16.17 -6.69 8.38
N GLY A 27 -15.12 -6.36 7.63
CA GLY A 27 -15.11 -5.24 6.69
C GLY A 27 -14.95 -3.87 7.36
N LYS A 28 -14.61 -3.82 8.65
CA LYS A 28 -14.35 -2.57 9.38
C LYS A 28 -12.91 -2.13 9.16
N GLU A 29 -12.72 -0.86 8.84
CA GLU A 29 -11.39 -0.26 8.73
C GLU A 29 -10.71 -0.21 10.10
N ILE A 30 -9.48 -0.71 10.17
CA ILE A 30 -8.68 -0.78 11.40
C ILE A 30 -7.39 0.04 11.33
N SER A 31 -6.92 0.40 10.14
CA SER A 31 -5.72 1.21 9.93
C SER A 31 -5.72 1.81 8.53
N TYR A 32 -5.09 2.97 8.36
CA TYR A 32 -4.70 3.48 7.05
C TYR A 32 -3.28 4.02 7.09
N LYS A 33 -2.55 3.89 5.98
CA LYS A 33 -1.18 4.37 5.84
C LYS A 33 -0.89 4.92 4.45
N TYR A 34 -0.13 6.02 4.41
CA TYR A 34 0.62 6.40 3.23
C TYR A 34 1.95 5.64 3.23
N ILE A 35 2.17 4.81 2.22
CA ILE A 35 3.37 3.97 2.10
C ILE A 35 4.20 4.41 0.90
N ASP A 36 5.53 4.41 1.03
CA ASP A 36 6.44 4.54 -0.11
C ASP A 36 6.34 3.28 -0.97
N ILE A 37 6.11 3.46 -2.26
CA ILE A 37 5.97 2.35 -3.19
C ILE A 37 7.25 2.03 -3.95
N LYS A 38 8.33 2.76 -3.68
CA LYS A 38 9.65 2.48 -4.28
C LYS A 38 10.09 1.02 -4.08
N PRO A 39 9.95 0.39 -2.89
CA PRO A 39 10.29 -1.03 -2.73
C PRO A 39 9.47 -1.94 -3.67
N LEU A 40 8.16 -1.70 -3.80
CA LEU A 40 7.31 -2.49 -4.70
C LEU A 40 7.69 -2.33 -6.18
N LYS A 41 8.24 -1.17 -6.56
CA LYS A 41 8.74 -0.95 -7.92
C LYS A 41 10.09 -1.61 -8.14
N ASP A 42 10.99 -1.50 -7.19
CA ASP A 42 12.33 -2.06 -7.25
C ASP A 42 12.26 -3.60 -7.32
N ASP A 43 11.32 -4.21 -6.61
CA ASP A 43 11.02 -5.65 -6.64
C ASP A 43 10.20 -6.09 -7.87
N GLY A 44 9.82 -5.15 -8.75
CA GLY A 44 9.08 -5.43 -9.98
C GLY A 44 7.60 -5.80 -9.80
N ILE A 45 7.07 -5.72 -8.57
CA ILE A 45 5.67 -6.01 -8.24
C ILE A 45 4.74 -5.05 -8.99
N ILE A 46 5.08 -3.76 -9.01
CA ILE A 46 4.37 -2.74 -9.76
C ILE A 46 5.30 -1.98 -10.71
N LYS A 47 4.79 -1.58 -11.88
CA LYS A 47 5.56 -0.80 -12.86
C LYS A 47 5.39 0.71 -12.67
N LYS A 48 4.25 1.15 -12.13
CA LYS A 48 3.86 2.56 -12.02
C LYS A 48 3.01 2.78 -10.77
N ALA A 49 3.04 4.00 -10.23
CA ALA A 49 2.28 4.38 -9.03
C ALA A 49 0.76 4.24 -9.16
N ASN A 50 0.21 4.25 -10.37
CA ASN A 50 -1.22 4.05 -10.62
C ASN A 50 -1.62 2.58 -10.84
N SER A 51 -0.71 1.63 -10.60
CA SER A 51 -0.99 0.19 -10.74
C SER A 51 -1.73 -0.37 -9.52
N PHE A 52 -2.82 0.27 -9.09
CA PHE A 52 -3.51 -0.02 -7.84
C PHE A 52 -3.94 -1.47 -7.71
N LYS A 53 -4.60 -2.04 -8.72
CA LYS A 53 -5.01 -3.46 -8.70
C LYS A 53 -3.86 -4.44 -8.46
N LYS A 54 -2.66 -4.14 -8.97
CA LYS A 54 -1.48 -5.00 -8.76
C LYS A 54 -0.88 -4.82 -7.38
N ALA A 55 -0.81 -3.58 -6.90
CA ALA A 55 -0.39 -3.30 -5.53
C ALA A 55 -1.34 -3.96 -4.52
N GLU A 56 -2.66 -3.84 -4.72
CA GLU A 56 -3.65 -4.52 -3.89
C GLU A 56 -3.50 -6.04 -3.92
N ALA A 57 -3.33 -6.63 -5.11
CA ALA A 57 -3.13 -8.08 -5.21
C ALA A 57 -1.92 -8.55 -4.40
N PHE A 58 -0.81 -7.80 -4.44
CA PHE A 58 0.36 -8.08 -3.61
C PHE A 58 0.09 -7.85 -2.11
N LEU A 59 -0.48 -6.70 -1.74
CA LEU A 59 -0.75 -6.35 -0.34
C LEU A 59 -1.71 -7.32 0.36
N ASN A 60 -2.48 -8.11 -0.39
CA ASN A 60 -3.34 -9.17 0.14
C ASN A 60 -2.69 -10.57 0.13
N THR A 61 -1.39 -10.70 -0.20
CA THR A 61 -0.60 -11.92 0.08
C THR A 61 -0.02 -11.86 1.50
N PRO A 62 0.43 -12.98 2.09
CA PRO A 62 1.09 -12.97 3.39
C PRO A 62 2.27 -11.98 3.47
N GLU A 63 3.11 -11.95 2.43
CA GLU A 63 4.27 -11.06 2.33
C GLU A 63 3.87 -9.59 2.20
N GLY A 64 2.79 -9.30 1.46
CA GLY A 64 2.28 -7.95 1.33
C GLY A 64 1.63 -7.41 2.60
N ILE A 65 0.97 -8.27 3.39
CA ILE A 65 0.43 -7.90 4.69
C ILE A 65 1.56 -7.55 5.66
N GLU A 66 2.60 -8.39 5.71
CA GLU A 66 3.79 -8.13 6.53
C GLU A 66 4.48 -6.82 6.10
N PHE A 67 4.68 -6.63 4.80
CA PHE A 67 5.21 -5.39 4.24
C PHE A 67 4.42 -4.15 4.70
N TYR A 68 3.08 -4.20 4.66
CA TYR A 68 2.25 -3.10 5.13
C TYR A 68 2.39 -2.85 6.64
N ASP A 69 2.47 -3.91 7.44
CA ASP A 69 2.54 -3.80 8.90
C ASP A 69 3.87 -3.17 9.35
N ILE A 70 5.00 -3.55 8.73
CA ILE A 70 6.33 -2.97 9.01
C ILE A 70 6.53 -1.60 8.35
N SER A 71 5.78 -1.28 7.30
CA SER A 71 5.89 0.01 6.62
C SER A 71 5.46 1.16 7.52
N SER A 72 6.28 2.20 7.55
CA SER A 72 6.00 3.43 8.29
C SER A 72 4.92 4.26 7.59
N HIS A 73 4.02 4.85 8.36
CA HIS A 73 3.07 5.83 7.85
C HIS A 73 3.81 7.12 7.47
N MET A 74 3.83 7.46 6.18
CA MET A 74 4.43 8.70 5.71
C MET A 74 3.57 9.90 6.07
N ARG A 75 4.15 10.87 6.78
CA ARG A 75 3.48 12.17 7.03
C ARG A 75 3.70 13.08 5.82
N ILE A 76 2.61 13.43 5.16
CA ILE A 76 2.60 14.37 4.04
C ILE A 76 2.09 15.70 4.59
N TRP A 77 2.91 16.76 4.49
CA TRP A 77 2.59 18.12 4.92
C TRP A 77 2.32 19.00 3.70
#